data_AF-A0A4Q6AXZ5-F1
#
_entry.id   AF-A0A4Q6AXZ5-F1
#
_cell.length_a   1.000
_cell.length_b   1.000
_cell.length_c   1.000
_cell.angle_alpha   90.00
_cell.angle_beta   90.00
_cell.angle_gamma   90.00
#
_symmetry.space_group_name_H-M   'P 1'
#
loop_
_entity.id
_entity.type
_entity.pdbx_description
1 polymer ?
#
loop_
_entity_poly.entity_id
_entity_poly.type
_entity_poly.pdbx_seq_one_letter_code
_entity_poly.pdbx_strand_id
1 'polypeptide(L)'
;MRIPTDSLAPETLRRVVEEFVTREGTDYGMNNSEFSTKVDQVLRQLHKGEAMLVFDAESESCHILPKTHPAFRDYNRKEMEDLNEKEGDLSLS
;
A
#
# COMPACT_ATOMS: atom_id res chain seq x y z
N MET A 1 -2.11 -8.20 -4.32
CA MET A 1 -2.83 -8.36 -3.03
C MET A 1 -2.62 -7.10 -2.20
N ARG A 2 -3.64 -6.56 -1.52
CA ARG A 2 -3.45 -5.45 -0.57
C ARG A 2 -2.97 -5.99 0.78
N ILE A 3 -1.98 -5.34 1.37
CA ILE A 3 -1.48 -5.68 2.71
C ILE A 3 -1.92 -4.60 3.69
N PRO A 4 -2.66 -4.95 4.77
CA PRO A 4 -2.93 -4.02 5.86
C PRO A 4 -1.61 -3.60 6.52
N THR A 5 -1.32 -2.30 6.53
CA THR A 5 -0.08 -1.80 7.14
C THR A 5 -0.06 -2.00 8.66
N ASP A 6 -1.24 -1.99 9.29
CA ASP A 6 -1.40 -2.23 10.73
C ASP A 6 -1.12 -3.67 11.16
N SER A 7 -1.11 -4.63 10.21
CA SER A 7 -0.73 -6.02 10.51
C SER A 7 0.78 -6.25 10.46
N LEU A 8 1.57 -5.26 10.03
CA LEU A 8 3.03 -5.35 9.98
C LEU A 8 3.63 -4.77 11.26
N ALA A 9 4.74 -5.36 11.71
CA ALA A 9 5.55 -4.72 12.74
C ALA A 9 6.02 -3.34 12.22
N PRO A 10 6.05 -2.29 13.07
CA PRO A 10 6.43 -0.94 12.64
C PRO A 10 7.81 -0.89 11.96
N GLU A 11 8.76 -1.68 12.45
CA GLU A 11 10.09 -1.78 11.86
C GLU A 11 10.06 -2.40 10.46
N THR A 12 9.26 -3.46 10.26
CA THR A 12 9.09 -4.10 8.95
C THR A 12 8.46 -3.15 7.95
N LEU A 13 7.38 -2.46 8.34
CA LEU A 13 6.73 -1.47 7.49
C LEU A 13 7.72 -0.38 7.09
N ARG A 14 8.52 0.10 8.05
CA ARG A 14 9.56 1.10 7.77
C ARG A 14 10.60 0.57 6.77
N ARG A 15 11.09 -0.66 6.90
CA ARG A 15 12.05 -1.25 5.95
C ARG A 15 11.49 -1.33 4.54
N VAL A 16 10.25 -1.76 4.40
CA VAL A 16 9.56 -1.80 3.09
C VAL A 16 9.47 -0.40 2.47
N VAL A 17 9.13 0.61 3.27
CA VAL A 17 9.09 2.01 2.82
C VAL A 17 10.49 2.52 2.46
N GLU A 18 11.51 2.22 3.24
CA GLU A 18 12.90 2.59 2.97
C GLU A 18 13.39 2.00 1.63
N GLU A 19 13.11 0.72 1.37
CA GLU A 19 13.43 0.07 0.10
C GLU A 19 12.67 0.72 -1.06
N PHE A 20 11.38 1.01 -0.89
CA PHE A 20 10.57 1.70 -1.89
C PHE A 20 11.16 3.07 -2.24
N VAL A 21 11.46 3.90 -1.22
CA VAL A 21 12.04 5.23 -1.41
C VAL A 21 13.40 5.17 -2.10
N THR A 22 14.20 4.14 -1.80
CA THR A 22 15.53 3.92 -2.42
C THR A 22 15.41 3.51 -3.89
N ARG A 23 14.50 2.59 -4.21
CA ARG A 23 14.32 2.04 -5.57
C ARG A 23 13.70 3.05 -6.53
N GLU A 24 12.66 3.74 -6.09
CA GLU A 24 11.86 4.63 -6.95
C GLU A 24 12.46 6.04 -7.06
N GLY A 25 13.52 6.36 -6.30
CA GLY A 25 14.13 7.69 -6.32
C GLY A 25 13.12 8.80 -6.03
N THR A 26 12.13 8.50 -5.18
CA THR A 26 10.83 9.19 -5.17
C THR A 26 10.95 10.73 -5.15
N ASP A 27 10.56 11.34 -6.27
CA ASP A 27 10.33 12.78 -6.44
C ASP A 27 8.83 13.06 -6.25
N TYR A 28 8.29 12.67 -5.09
CA TYR A 28 6.95 13.10 -4.69
C TYR A 28 7.04 14.57 -4.32
N GLY A 29 6.97 15.44 -5.33
CA GLY A 29 6.67 16.87 -5.25
C GLY A 29 7.26 17.61 -4.05
N MET A 30 8.32 18.37 -4.34
CA MET A 30 8.98 19.38 -3.50
C MET A 30 10.22 18.88 -2.73
N ASN A 31 11.33 19.09 -3.43
CA ASN A 31 12.63 19.48 -2.89
C ASN A 31 13.44 18.34 -2.28
N ASN A 32 14.75 18.58 -2.35
CA ASN A 32 15.90 17.76 -1.93
C ASN A 32 15.85 17.37 -0.44
N SER A 33 14.79 16.65 -0.05
CA SER A 33 14.49 16.26 1.32
C SER A 33 15.36 15.07 1.69
N GLU A 34 15.88 15.08 2.92
CA GLU A 34 16.64 13.96 3.47
C GLU A 34 15.83 12.65 3.37
N PHE A 35 16.52 11.53 3.15
CA PHE A 35 15.91 10.21 2.97
C PHE A 35 14.88 9.86 4.06
N SER A 36 15.19 10.18 5.32
CA SER A 36 14.29 10.01 6.47
C SER A 36 12.96 10.75 6.31
N THR A 37 12.99 11.98 5.77
CA THR A 37 11.80 12.80 5.56
C THR A 37 10.89 12.17 4.52
N LYS A 38 11.45 11.60 3.44
CA LYS A 38 10.68 10.90 2.40
C LYS A 38 10.03 9.64 2.98
N VAL A 39 10.76 8.86 3.78
CA VAL A 39 10.22 7.68 4.49
C VAL A 39 9.05 8.08 5.36
N ASP A 40 9.20 9.13 6.18
CA ASP A 40 8.13 9.58 7.07
C ASP A 40 6.93 10.14 6.31
N GLN A 41 7.13 10.78 5.15
CA GLN A 41 6.04 11.22 4.27
C GLN A 41 5.21 10.05 3.74
N VAL A 42 5.87 8.98 3.28
CA VAL A 42 5.19 7.79 2.78
C VAL A 42 4.46 7.07 3.91
N LEU A 43 5.07 6.92 5.08
CA LEU A 43 4.41 6.36 6.26
C LEU A 43 3.15 7.14 6.66
N ARG A 44 3.21 8.48 6.62
CA ARG A 44 2.03 9.33 6.87
C ARG A 44 0.91 9.10 5.85
N GLN A 45 1.24 8.97 4.56
CA GLN A 45 0.25 8.68 3.53
C GLN A 45 -0.41 7.32 3.74
N LEU A 46 0.35 6.31 4.11
CA LEU A 46 -0.17 4.98 4.46
C LEU A 46 -1.13 5.05 5.66
N HIS A 47 -0.74 5.71 6.76
CA HIS A 47 -1.61 5.87 7.93
C HIS A 47 -2.90 6.67 7.65
N LYS A 48 -2.85 7.65 6.74
CA LYS A 48 -4.04 8.40 6.31
C LYS A 48 -4.90 7.64 5.29
N GLY A 49 -4.45 6.47 4.83
CA GLY A 49 -5.05 5.75 3.71
C GLY A 49 -4.97 6.53 2.40
N GLU A 50 -4.06 7.49 2.27
CA GLU A 50 -3.75 8.22 1.03
C GLU A 50 -2.85 7.40 0.10
N ALA A 51 -2.23 6.35 0.62
CA ALA A 51 -1.55 5.30 -0.13
C ALA A 51 -1.91 3.93 0.46
N MET A 52 -1.64 2.87 -0.29
CA MET A 52 -1.77 1.48 0.18
C MET A 52 -0.52 0.68 -0.15
N LEU A 53 -0.20 -0.28 0.72
CA LEU A 53 0.81 -1.29 0.46
C LEU A 53 0.16 -2.45 -0.31
N VAL A 54 0.75 -2.79 -1.46
CA VAL A 54 0.33 -3.95 -2.25
C VAL A 54 1.50 -4.88 -2.46
N PHE A 55 1.23 -6.18 -2.41
CA PHE A 55 2.16 -7.22 -2.78
C PHE A 55 1.76 -7.81 -4.13
N ASP A 56 2.70 -7.79 -5.05
CA ASP A 56 2.61 -8.43 -6.34
C ASP A 56 3.27 -9.82 -6.22
N ALA A 57 2.47 -10.87 -6.39
CA ALA A 57 2.93 -12.24 -6.22
C ALA A 57 3.71 -12.76 -7.44
N GLU A 58 3.55 -12.15 -8.60
CA GLU A 58 4.28 -12.57 -9.81
C GLU A 58 5.73 -12.09 -9.76
N SER A 59 5.94 -10.88 -9.27
CA SER A 59 7.26 -10.26 -9.10
C SER A 59 7.82 -10.39 -7.68
N GLU A 60 7.09 -11.07 -6.79
CA GLU A 60 7.40 -11.25 -5.36
C GLU A 60 7.83 -9.93 -4.68
N SER A 61 7.17 -8.83 -5.03
CA SER A 61 7.59 -7.48 -4.67
C SER A 61 6.47 -6.68 -4.00
N CYS A 62 6.87 -5.82 -3.07
CA CYS A 62 5.98 -4.84 -2.45
C CYS A 62 6.01 -3.52 -3.24
N HIS A 63 4.84 -2.92 -3.44
CA HIS A 63 4.66 -1.61 -4.05
C HIS A 63 3.79 -0.73 -3.16
N ILE A 64 4.01 0.57 -3.23
CA ILE A 64 3.19 1.56 -2.54
C ILE A 64 2.42 2.34 -3.60
N LEU A 65 1.10 2.22 -3.57
CA LEU A 65 0.22 2.86 -4.54
C LEU A 65 -0.49 4.06 -3.90
N PRO A 66 -0.26 5.30 -4.38
CA PRO A 66 -0.99 6.46 -3.92
C PRO A 66 -2.42 6.48 -4.47
N LYS A 67 -3.34 7.16 -3.78
CA LYS A 67 -4.74 7.38 -4.19
C LYS A 67 -4.89 7.97 -5.60
N THR A 68 -3.89 8.72 -6.05
CA THR A 68 -3.83 9.35 -7.37
C THR A 68 -3.52 8.36 -8.49
N HIS A 69 -2.99 7.18 -8.18
CA HIS A 69 -2.66 6.17 -9.17
C HIS A 69 -3.93 5.48 -9.69
N PRO A 70 -4.13 5.30 -11.02
CA PRO A 70 -5.35 4.70 -11.58
C PRO A 70 -5.71 3.34 -10.97
N ALA A 71 -4.71 2.48 -10.77
CA ALA A 71 -4.88 1.14 -10.21
C ALA A 71 -5.32 1.13 -8.73
N PHE A 72 -5.24 2.25 -8.01
CA PHE A 72 -5.64 2.32 -6.60
C PHE A 72 -7.11 1.91 -6.39
N ARG A 73 -7.97 2.23 -7.36
CA ARG A 73 -9.40 1.87 -7.31
C ARG A 73 -9.63 0.38 -7.52
N ASP A 74 -8.83 -0.26 -8.37
CA ASP A 74 -8.97 -1.67 -8.70
C ASP A 74 -8.65 -2.56 -7.50
N TYR A 75 -7.60 -2.20 -6.73
CA TYR A 75 -7.26 -2.89 -5.49
C TYR A 75 -8.33 -2.74 -4.40
N ASN A 76 -8.99 -1.58 -4.30
CA ASN A 76 -10.11 -1.42 -3.36
C ASN A 76 -11.35 -2.18 -3.81
N ARG A 77 -11.64 -2.27 -5.11
CA ARG A 77 -12.81 -3.00 -5.62
C ARG A 77 -12.69 -4.50 -5.35
N LYS A 78 -11.51 -5.09 -5.58
CA LYS A 78 -11.29 -6.53 -5.43
C LYS A 78 -11.59 -7.03 -4.01
N GLU A 79 -11.22 -6.23 -3.00
CA GLU A 79 -11.52 -6.51 -1.58
C GLU A 79 -13.04 -6.54 -1.30
N MET A 80 -13.82 -5.70 -1.99
CA MET A 80 -15.29 -5.67 -1.83
C MET A 80 -15.99 -6.80 -2.56
N GLU A 81 -15.46 -7.24 -3.71
CA GLU A 81 -15.98 -8.40 -4.45
C GLU A 81 -15.74 -9.70 -3.65
N ASP A 82 -14.54 -9.89 -3.09
CA ASP A 82 -14.21 -11.05 -2.24
C ASP A 82 -15.07 -11.11 -0.96
N LEU A 83 -15.47 -9.96 -0.40
CA LEU A 83 -16.35 -9.88 0.77
C LEU A 83 -17.82 -10.16 0.42
N ASN A 84 -18.30 -9.66 -0.72
CA ASN A 84 -19.69 -9.85 -1.14
C ASN A 84 -19.97 -11.28 -1.60
N GLU A 85 -18.97 -11.99 -2.13
CA GLU A 85 -19.10 -13.40 -2.53
C GLU A 85 -19.24 -14.34 -1.32
N LYS A 86 -18.60 -14.04 -0.19
CA LYS A 86 -18.72 -14.83 1.06
C LYS A 86 -20.07 -14.71 1.75
N GLU A 87 -20.73 -13.56 1.68
CA GLU A 87 -22.06 -13.35 2.29
C GLU A 87 -23.18 -14.02 1.49
N GLY A 88 -22.99 -14.23 0.18
CA GLY A 88 -23.97 -14.92 -0.68
C GLY A 88 -24.15 -16.41 -0.36
N ASP A 89 -23.07 -17.10 0.02
CA ASP A 89 -23.04 -18.55 0.26
C ASP A 89 -23.66 -18.97 1.62
N LEU A 90 -23.66 -18.06 2.61
CA LEU A 90 -24.25 -18.30 3.94
C LEU A 90 -25.78 -18.14 3.98
N SER A 91 -26.41 -17.75 2.87
CA SER A 91 -27.87 -17.51 2.80
C SER A 91 -28.70 -18.69 2.28
N LEU A 92 -28.04 -19.81 1.90
CA LEU A 92 -28.67 -20.99 1.29
C LEU A 92 -28.55 -22.28 2.13
N SER A 93 -28.31 -22.18 3.44
CA SER A 93 -28.29 -23.31 4.39
C SER A 93 -29.54 -23.37 5.27
#